data_AF-A0A2P8DAU6-F1
#
_entry.id   AF-A0A2P8DAU6-F1
#
_cell.length_a   1.000
_cell.length_b   1.000
_cell.length_c   1.000
_cell.angle_alpha   90.00
_cell.angle_beta   90.00
_cell.angle_gamma   90.00
#
_symmetry.space_group_name_H-M   'P 1'
#
loop_
_entity.id
_entity.type
_entity.pdbx_description
1 polymer ?
#
loop_
_entity_poly.entity_id
_entity_poly.type
_entity_poly.pdbx_seq_one_letter_code
_entity_poly.pdbx_strand_id
1 'polypeptide(L)'
;MQVLNKYRFGSYVYGTWQPGSDEDFICITDKPGAEAEPDTQYYTREVFQRLLDHHEIAALECYFLPDRFILRQSYAGFTFNLDKGRLRVSISTMSANSWVKGKKKLTVPGDYDERQGIKSVFHAIRILELGIQLAQTARINDYSACNWLYEALCKLAAAGPDRLWERIDDRYRKLYHKLQTQFRELCPKTGIPQHRLKLELIGLFRENDCYTTEVVQRKLVDKIIQLVHNTHDL
;
A
#
# COMPACT_ATOMS: atom_id res chain seq x y z
N MET A 1 -0.52 15.10 27.03
CA MET A 1 -0.57 14.66 25.62
C MET A 1 -1.92 15.05 25.10
N GLN A 2 -1.99 15.62 23.92
CA GLN A 2 -3.24 16.05 23.31
C GLN A 2 -3.45 15.26 22.02
N VAL A 3 -4.58 14.55 21.92
CA VAL A 3 -5.07 14.03 20.63
C VAL A 3 -5.49 15.23 19.81
N LEU A 4 -4.84 15.42 18.66
CA LEU A 4 -5.13 16.48 17.72
C LEU A 4 -6.25 16.05 16.78
N ASN A 5 -6.06 14.90 16.12
CA ASN A 5 -7.05 14.33 15.22
C ASN A 5 -7.34 12.87 15.60
N LYS A 6 -8.58 12.42 15.43
CA LYS A 6 -9.01 11.03 15.61
C LYS A 6 -9.92 10.67 14.45
N TYR A 7 -9.53 9.64 13.71
CA TYR A 7 -10.24 9.13 12.54
C TYR A 7 -10.72 7.72 12.83
N ARG A 8 -11.98 7.44 12.51
CA ARG A 8 -12.44 6.05 12.39
C ARG A 8 -11.86 5.46 11.11
N PHE A 9 -11.43 4.21 11.17
CA PHE A 9 -10.76 3.49 10.09
C PHE A 9 -11.40 2.11 9.88
N GLY A 10 -10.98 1.38 8.85
CA GLY A 10 -11.35 -0.01 8.70
C GLY A 10 -12.79 -0.25 8.21
N SER A 11 -13.35 -1.41 8.58
CA SER A 11 -14.59 -1.95 8.02
C SER A 11 -15.81 -1.03 8.16
N TYR A 12 -15.86 -0.20 9.21
CA TYR A 12 -16.91 0.81 9.41
C TYR A 12 -16.87 1.92 8.37
N VAL A 13 -15.67 2.35 7.97
CA VAL A 13 -15.51 3.34 6.90
C VAL A 13 -15.91 2.73 5.56
N TYR A 14 -15.53 1.46 5.35
CA TYR A 14 -15.73 0.79 4.06
C TYR A 14 -17.18 0.37 3.88
N GLY A 15 -17.94 0.17 4.96
CA GLY A 15 -19.30 -0.38 4.91
C GLY A 15 -19.32 -1.90 4.81
N THR A 16 -18.24 -2.57 5.26
CA THR A 16 -18.12 -4.04 5.32
C THR A 16 -18.12 -4.57 6.75
N TRP A 17 -18.54 -3.75 7.72
CA TRP A 17 -18.62 -4.18 9.12
C TRP A 17 -19.73 -5.23 9.30
N GLN A 18 -19.50 -6.13 10.24
CA GLN A 18 -20.44 -7.16 10.67
C GLN A 18 -20.55 -7.14 12.21
N PRO A 19 -21.62 -7.69 12.80
CA PRO A 19 -21.68 -7.88 14.25
C PRO A 19 -20.41 -8.57 14.78
N GLY A 20 -19.73 -7.94 15.75
CA GLY A 20 -18.44 -8.41 16.27
C GLY A 20 -17.21 -7.95 15.48
N SER A 21 -17.36 -7.00 14.55
CA SER A 21 -16.21 -6.30 13.96
C SER A 21 -15.62 -5.30 14.95
N ASP A 22 -14.30 -5.33 15.08
CA ASP A 22 -13.53 -4.36 15.85
C ASP A 22 -13.67 -2.96 15.23
N GLU A 23 -13.56 -1.93 16.07
CA GLU A 23 -13.54 -0.54 15.61
C GLU A 23 -12.10 -0.04 15.57
N ASP A 24 -11.54 0.05 14.35
CA ASP A 24 -10.19 0.55 14.15
C ASP A 24 -10.15 2.09 14.18
N PHE A 25 -9.13 2.67 14.83
CA PHE A 25 -8.89 4.11 14.87
C PHE A 25 -7.46 4.48 14.52
N ILE A 26 -7.29 5.66 13.90
CA ILE A 26 -6.00 6.33 13.78
C ILE A 26 -6.07 7.66 14.52
N CYS A 27 -5.17 7.83 15.48
CA CYS A 27 -5.03 9.00 16.32
C CYS A 27 -3.73 9.73 16.02
N ILE A 28 -3.81 11.06 15.90
CA ILE A 28 -2.66 11.93 15.71
C ILE A 28 -2.47 12.75 16.98
N THR A 29 -1.27 12.74 17.55
CA THR A 29 -0.94 13.43 18.80
C THR A 29 0.15 14.50 18.61
N ASP A 30 0.23 15.41 19.58
CA ASP A 30 1.26 16.45 19.66
C ASP A 30 2.65 15.91 20.00
N LYS A 31 2.73 14.79 20.72
CA LYS A 31 3.97 14.12 21.15
C LYS A 31 3.77 12.60 21.28
N PRO A 32 4.84 11.79 21.23
CA PRO A 32 4.76 10.35 21.45
C PRO A 32 4.38 10.01 22.90
N GLY A 33 4.00 8.76 23.14
CA GLY A 33 3.68 8.26 24.48
C GLY A 33 2.19 8.25 24.83
N ALA A 34 1.33 7.99 23.84
CA ALA A 34 -0.06 7.67 24.12
C ALA A 34 -0.18 6.34 24.82
N GLU A 35 -1.03 6.28 25.85
CA GLU A 35 -1.55 5.00 26.30
C GLU A 35 -2.30 4.37 25.13
N ALA A 36 -1.93 3.15 24.78
CA ALA A 36 -2.54 2.46 23.67
C ALA A 36 -3.98 2.09 24.03
N GLU A 37 -4.95 2.81 23.47
CA GLU A 37 -6.32 2.30 23.37
C GLU A 37 -6.30 1.05 22.46
N PRO A 38 -7.09 -0.01 22.78
CA PRO A 38 -7.31 -1.12 21.86
C PRO A 38 -7.73 -0.62 20.48
N ASP A 39 -7.26 -1.33 19.44
CA ASP A 39 -7.59 -1.06 18.03
C ASP A 39 -7.29 0.37 17.55
N THR A 40 -6.40 1.08 18.26
CA THR A 40 -6.01 2.45 17.93
C THR A 40 -4.53 2.55 17.60
N GLN A 41 -4.22 3.08 16.42
CA GLN A 41 -2.86 3.39 16.01
C GLN A 41 -2.56 4.87 16.31
N TYR A 42 -1.41 5.15 16.93
CA TYR A 42 -1.00 6.50 17.28
C TYR A 42 0.19 6.96 16.45
N TYR A 43 0.07 8.17 15.91
CA TYR A 43 1.15 8.84 15.19
C TYR A 43 1.35 10.25 15.75
N THR A 44 2.59 10.73 15.79
CA THR A 44 2.81 12.18 15.92
C THR A 44 2.47 12.87 14.59
N ARG A 45 2.35 14.20 14.59
CA ARG A 45 2.15 14.96 13.35
C ARG A 45 3.24 14.67 12.31
N GLU A 46 4.49 14.64 12.75
CA GLU A 46 5.65 14.45 11.88
C GLU A 46 5.65 13.04 11.26
N VAL A 47 5.24 12.03 12.05
CA VAL A 47 5.08 10.66 11.55
C VAL A 47 3.93 10.59 10.54
N PHE A 48 2.77 11.18 10.86
CA PHE A 48 1.62 11.13 9.95
C PHE A 48 1.88 11.86 8.63
N GLN A 49 2.52 13.04 8.66
CA GLN A 49 2.91 13.75 7.45
C GLN A 49 3.87 12.89 6.60
N ARG A 50 4.88 12.26 7.21
CA ARG A 50 5.79 11.35 6.48
C ARG A 50 5.05 10.16 5.85
N LEU A 51 4.03 9.62 6.52
CA LEU A 51 3.20 8.56 5.93
C LEU A 51 2.44 9.07 4.70
N LEU A 52 1.94 10.32 4.71
CA LEU A 52 1.34 10.95 3.53
C LEU A 52 2.37 11.14 2.40
N ASP A 53 3.57 11.63 2.73
CA ASP A 53 4.65 11.87 1.76
C ASP A 53 5.11 10.57 1.09
N HIS A 54 5.08 9.45 1.82
CA HIS A 54 5.39 8.10 1.34
C HIS A 54 4.18 7.38 0.73
N HIS A 55 3.03 8.05 0.64
CA HIS A 55 1.81 7.50 0.05
C HIS A 55 1.33 6.21 0.75
N GLU A 56 1.52 6.11 2.06
CA GLU A 56 1.06 4.97 2.86
C GLU A 56 -0.47 4.94 2.90
N ILE A 57 -1.06 3.84 2.44
CA ILE A 57 -2.50 3.79 2.15
C ILE A 57 -3.38 4.11 3.37
N ALA A 58 -2.99 3.68 4.57
CA ALA A 58 -3.74 3.98 5.79
C ALA A 58 -3.81 5.49 6.09
N ALA A 59 -2.71 6.22 5.87
CA ALA A 59 -2.69 7.67 6.04
C ALA A 59 -3.50 8.39 4.95
N LEU A 60 -3.40 7.92 3.69
CA LEU A 60 -4.19 8.45 2.58
C LEU A 60 -5.70 8.24 2.79
N GLU A 61 -6.10 7.06 3.27
CA GLU A 61 -7.48 6.76 3.64
C GLU A 61 -8.00 7.70 4.74
N CYS A 62 -7.18 8.09 5.73
CA CYS A 62 -7.56 9.09 6.72
C CYS A 62 -7.59 10.51 6.16
N TYR A 63 -6.67 10.87 5.26
CA TYR A 63 -6.58 12.23 4.72
C TYR A 63 -7.77 12.60 3.83
N PHE A 64 -8.27 11.64 3.05
CA PHE A 64 -9.44 11.81 2.17
C PHE A 64 -10.77 11.36 2.80
N LEU A 65 -10.76 11.14 4.12
CA LEU A 65 -11.88 10.54 4.82
C LEU A 65 -13.11 11.47 4.83
N PRO A 66 -14.33 10.95 4.58
CA PRO A 66 -15.55 11.73 4.75
C PRO A 66 -15.75 12.21 6.19
N ASP A 67 -16.22 13.45 6.37
CA ASP A 67 -16.39 14.12 7.68
C ASP A 67 -17.11 13.28 8.74
N ARG A 68 -18.12 12.47 8.33
CA ARG A 68 -18.87 11.59 9.24
C ARG A 68 -18.01 10.54 9.97
N PHE A 69 -16.80 10.28 9.50
CA PHE A 69 -15.84 9.35 10.12
C PHE A 69 -14.68 10.08 10.82
N ILE A 70 -14.67 11.42 10.80
CA ILE A 70 -13.71 12.26 11.52
C ILE A 70 -14.30 12.53 12.91
N LEU A 71 -13.73 11.89 13.94
CA LEU A 71 -14.19 12.05 15.32
C LEU A 71 -13.60 13.29 15.99
N ARG A 72 -12.43 13.72 15.53
CA ARG A 72 -11.77 14.95 15.98
C ARG A 72 -10.81 15.45 14.92
N GLN A 73 -10.77 16.77 14.71
CA GLN A 73 -9.79 17.41 13.83
C GLN A 73 -9.43 18.80 14.34
N SER A 74 -8.52 18.89 15.31
CA SER A 74 -8.02 20.18 15.80
C SER A 74 -6.75 20.66 15.07
N TYR A 75 -6.15 19.82 14.23
CA TYR A 75 -5.01 20.20 13.39
C TYR A 75 -5.32 19.94 11.91
N ALA A 76 -5.20 20.98 11.07
CA ALA A 76 -5.47 20.93 9.64
C ALA A 76 -4.24 21.17 8.75
N GLY A 77 -3.04 21.26 9.34
CA GLY A 77 -1.81 21.59 8.63
C GLY A 77 -1.13 20.41 7.90
N PHE A 78 -1.87 19.36 7.54
CA PHE A 78 -1.34 18.26 6.74
C PHE A 78 -1.48 18.56 5.26
N THR A 79 -0.46 18.21 4.48
CA THR A 79 -0.47 18.37 3.03
C THR A 79 -0.26 17.02 2.35
N PHE A 80 -0.80 16.89 1.14
CA PHE A 80 -0.56 15.73 0.30
C PHE A 80 -0.33 16.20 -1.13
N ASN A 81 0.81 15.80 -1.69
CA ASN A 81 1.16 16.03 -3.09
C ASN A 81 1.33 14.68 -3.76
N LEU A 82 0.51 14.41 -4.78
CA LEU A 82 0.54 13.14 -5.48
C LEU A 82 1.85 12.96 -6.26
N ASP A 83 2.62 11.95 -5.89
CA ASP A 83 3.76 11.41 -6.62
C ASP A 83 3.40 10.00 -7.11
N LYS A 84 3.24 9.85 -8.43
CA LYS A 84 2.85 8.58 -9.04
C LYS A 84 3.92 7.49 -8.90
N GLY A 85 5.20 7.85 -8.82
CA GLY A 85 6.30 6.91 -8.59
C GLY A 85 6.23 6.32 -7.19
N ARG A 86 6.12 7.19 -6.17
CA ARG A 86 5.97 6.78 -4.76
C ARG A 86 4.66 6.03 -4.53
N LEU A 87 3.54 6.51 -5.08
CA LEU A 87 2.26 5.81 -5.04
C LEU A 87 2.38 4.40 -5.63
N ARG A 88 3.05 4.24 -6.78
CA ARG A 88 3.27 2.93 -7.41
C ARG A 88 3.97 1.97 -6.45
N VAL A 89 5.05 2.42 -5.82
CA VAL A 89 5.87 1.61 -4.90
C VAL A 89 5.03 1.19 -3.70
N SER A 90 4.39 2.14 -3.01
CA SER A 90 3.59 1.89 -1.81
C SER A 90 2.43 0.92 -2.09
N ILE A 91 1.55 1.25 -3.04
CA ILE A 91 0.33 0.48 -3.33
C ILE A 91 0.67 -0.91 -3.87
N SER A 92 1.64 -1.03 -4.78
CA SER A 92 2.03 -2.34 -5.33
C SER A 92 2.58 -3.25 -4.25
N THR A 93 3.43 -2.70 -3.36
CA THR A 93 4.04 -3.46 -2.26
C THR A 93 2.98 -3.93 -1.28
N MET A 94 2.11 -3.03 -0.82
CA MET A 94 1.12 -3.38 0.20
C MET A 94 0.03 -4.32 -0.32
N SER A 95 -0.37 -4.15 -1.58
CA SER A 95 -1.26 -5.09 -2.28
C SER A 95 -0.63 -6.49 -2.40
N ALA A 96 0.63 -6.59 -2.84
CA ALA A 96 1.31 -7.87 -3.01
C ALA A 96 1.51 -8.59 -1.67
N ASN A 97 1.95 -7.86 -0.64
CA ASN A 97 2.11 -8.39 0.71
C ASN A 97 0.78 -8.92 1.26
N SER A 98 -0.32 -8.20 1.04
CA SER A 98 -1.66 -8.64 1.48
C SER A 98 -2.12 -9.90 0.74
N TRP A 99 -1.84 -10.03 -0.56
CA TRP A 99 -2.18 -11.23 -1.34
C TRP A 99 -1.41 -12.47 -0.83
N VAL A 100 -0.10 -12.32 -0.63
CA VAL A 100 0.77 -13.39 -0.10
C VAL A 100 0.39 -13.76 1.34
N LYS A 101 0.07 -12.76 2.18
CA LYS A 101 -0.44 -12.99 3.54
C LYS A 101 -1.76 -13.75 3.51
N GLY A 102 -2.67 -13.37 2.62
CA GLY A 102 -3.95 -14.06 2.40
C GLY A 102 -3.74 -15.54 2.08
N LYS A 103 -2.88 -15.85 1.09
CA LYS A 103 -2.48 -17.22 0.78
C LYS A 103 -1.95 -17.95 2.01
N LYS A 104 -0.96 -17.37 2.68
CA LYS A 104 -0.30 -17.97 3.84
C LYS A 104 -1.30 -18.34 4.93
N LYS A 105 -2.22 -17.42 5.28
CA LYS A 105 -3.27 -17.61 6.28
C LYS A 105 -4.33 -18.64 5.89
N LEU A 106 -4.44 -19.00 4.61
CA LEU A 106 -5.40 -19.98 4.12
C LEU A 106 -4.79 -21.36 3.79
N THR A 107 -3.45 -21.48 3.76
CA THR A 107 -2.79 -22.73 3.31
C THR A 107 -1.77 -23.30 4.30
N VAL A 108 -1.27 -22.52 5.26
CA VAL A 108 -0.21 -22.99 6.17
C VAL A 108 -0.82 -23.42 7.51
N PRO A 109 -0.78 -24.70 7.91
CA PRO A 109 -1.49 -25.19 9.10
C PRO A 109 -1.17 -24.43 10.40
N GLY A 110 0.12 -24.13 10.66
CA GLY A 110 0.53 -23.39 11.87
C GLY A 110 0.25 -21.89 11.84
N ASP A 111 -0.20 -21.37 10.70
CA ASP A 111 -0.54 -19.96 10.49
C ASP A 111 -2.00 -19.78 10.05
N TYR A 112 -2.78 -20.87 9.99
CA TYR A 112 -4.11 -20.86 9.41
C TYR A 112 -5.04 -19.98 10.23
N ASP A 113 -5.64 -19.00 9.55
CA ASP A 113 -6.67 -18.13 10.09
C ASP A 113 -7.53 -17.68 8.91
N GLU A 114 -8.70 -18.32 8.78
CA GLU A 114 -9.62 -18.07 7.67
C GLU A 114 -10.05 -16.60 7.61
N ARG A 115 -10.43 -16.00 8.75
CA ARG A 115 -10.91 -14.62 8.83
C ARG A 115 -9.82 -13.64 8.38
N GLN A 116 -8.60 -13.79 8.90
CA GLN A 116 -7.47 -12.97 8.49
C GLN A 116 -7.06 -13.21 7.04
N GLY A 117 -7.17 -14.45 6.57
CA GLY A 117 -6.91 -14.83 5.19
C GLY A 117 -7.84 -14.11 4.21
N ILE A 118 -9.15 -14.25 4.43
CA ILE A 118 -10.19 -13.56 3.64
C ILE A 118 -10.03 -12.05 3.68
N LYS A 119 -9.81 -11.46 4.87
CA LYS A 119 -9.58 -10.02 5.03
C LYS A 119 -8.34 -9.57 4.25
N SER A 120 -7.25 -10.34 4.27
CA SER A 120 -6.01 -10.01 3.56
C SER A 120 -6.17 -10.06 2.03
N VAL A 121 -6.89 -11.05 1.48
CA VAL A 121 -7.17 -11.13 0.04
C VAL A 121 -8.06 -9.96 -0.40
N PHE A 122 -9.10 -9.65 0.38
CA PHE A 122 -9.95 -8.48 0.13
C PHE A 122 -9.12 -7.19 0.08
N HIS A 123 -8.27 -6.96 1.08
CA HIS A 123 -7.39 -5.78 1.10
C HIS A 123 -6.44 -5.73 -0.09
N ALA A 124 -5.86 -6.86 -0.51
CA ALA A 124 -4.94 -6.90 -1.64
C ALA A 124 -5.54 -6.30 -2.92
N ILE A 125 -6.80 -6.62 -3.20
CA ILE A 125 -7.53 -6.11 -4.36
C ILE A 125 -8.01 -4.67 -4.12
N ARG A 126 -8.61 -4.39 -2.96
CA ARG A 126 -9.14 -3.06 -2.65
C ARG A 126 -8.06 -1.97 -2.65
N ILE A 127 -6.86 -2.27 -2.14
CA ILE A 127 -5.74 -1.33 -2.14
C ILE A 127 -5.38 -0.90 -3.58
N LEU A 128 -5.46 -1.81 -4.56
CA LEU A 128 -5.24 -1.45 -5.97
C LEU A 128 -6.34 -0.54 -6.48
N GLU A 129 -7.59 -0.81 -6.13
CA GLU A 129 -8.73 0.02 -6.53
C GLU A 129 -8.62 1.45 -5.97
N LEU A 130 -8.30 1.57 -4.68
CA LEU A 130 -8.03 2.87 -4.05
C LEU A 130 -6.82 3.57 -4.68
N GLY A 131 -5.77 2.81 -5.00
CA GLY A 131 -4.60 3.31 -5.73
C GLY A 131 -4.95 3.83 -7.13
N ILE A 132 -5.88 3.18 -7.84
CA ILE A 132 -6.40 3.63 -9.14
C ILE A 132 -7.17 4.95 -8.98
N GLN A 133 -8.06 5.06 -7.99
CA GLN A 133 -8.76 6.31 -7.69
C GLN A 133 -7.76 7.45 -7.43
N LEU A 134 -6.78 7.23 -6.56
CA LEU A 134 -5.71 8.19 -6.28
C LEU A 134 -4.93 8.59 -7.53
N ALA A 135 -4.56 7.62 -8.39
CA ALA A 135 -3.80 7.89 -9.60
C ALA A 135 -4.57 8.67 -10.66
N GLN A 136 -5.91 8.57 -10.66
CA GLN A 136 -6.80 9.24 -11.61
C GLN A 136 -7.28 10.61 -11.10
N THR A 137 -7.64 10.72 -9.81
CA THR A 137 -8.32 11.89 -9.27
C THR A 137 -7.54 12.59 -8.15
N ALA A 138 -6.35 12.10 -7.80
CA ALA A 138 -5.55 12.59 -6.66
C ALA A 138 -6.30 12.58 -5.31
N ARG A 139 -7.35 11.76 -5.20
CA ARG A 139 -8.25 11.64 -4.04
C ARG A 139 -8.84 10.24 -3.98
N ILE A 140 -9.31 9.83 -2.80
CA ILE A 140 -10.19 8.67 -2.64
C ILE A 140 -11.63 9.20 -2.59
N ASN A 141 -12.47 8.75 -3.52
CA ASN A 141 -13.85 9.24 -3.63
C ASN A 141 -14.87 8.17 -3.18
N ASP A 142 -14.54 6.89 -3.37
CA ASP A 142 -15.43 5.78 -3.05
C ASP A 142 -14.71 4.73 -2.20
N TYR A 143 -15.02 4.75 -0.90
CA TYR A 143 -14.53 3.77 0.08
C TYR A 143 -15.30 2.45 0.04
N SER A 144 -16.45 2.40 -0.64
CA SER A 144 -17.26 1.19 -0.82
C SER A 144 -16.80 0.34 -2.02
N ALA A 145 -15.82 0.85 -2.77
CA ALA A 145 -15.24 0.17 -3.90
C ALA A 145 -14.76 -1.23 -3.50
N CYS A 146 -15.15 -2.22 -4.29
CA CYS A 146 -14.91 -3.65 -4.05
C CYS A 146 -15.63 -4.28 -2.85
N ASN A 147 -16.60 -3.64 -2.17
CA ASN A 147 -17.31 -4.29 -1.05
C ASN A 147 -17.96 -5.62 -1.42
N TRP A 148 -18.48 -5.73 -2.65
CA TRP A 148 -19.02 -6.97 -3.21
C TRP A 148 -18.03 -8.15 -3.12
N LEU A 149 -16.72 -7.87 -3.20
CA LEU A 149 -15.68 -8.88 -3.16
C LEU A 149 -15.58 -9.51 -1.78
N TYR A 150 -15.71 -8.72 -0.71
CA TYR A 150 -15.67 -9.25 0.65
C TYR A 150 -16.80 -10.25 0.87
N GLU A 151 -18.03 -9.89 0.49
CA GLU A 151 -19.19 -10.79 0.55
C GLU A 151 -18.95 -12.07 -0.28
N ALA A 152 -18.42 -11.92 -1.51
CA ALA A 152 -18.17 -13.05 -2.38
C ALA A 152 -17.05 -13.99 -1.85
N LEU A 153 -16.04 -13.45 -1.16
CA LEU A 153 -15.00 -14.22 -0.50
C LEU A 153 -15.55 -14.95 0.74
N CYS A 154 -16.38 -14.30 1.56
CA CYS A 154 -17.07 -14.96 2.68
C CYS A 154 -17.95 -16.12 2.21
N LYS A 155 -18.66 -15.96 1.08
CA LYS A 155 -19.44 -17.06 0.47
C LYS A 155 -18.59 -18.25 0.04
N LEU A 156 -17.38 -18.01 -0.48
CA LEU A 156 -16.45 -19.09 -0.80
C LEU A 156 -15.96 -19.81 0.47
N ALA A 157 -15.65 -19.06 1.52
CA ALA A 157 -15.21 -19.60 2.80
C ALA A 157 -16.30 -20.46 3.48
N ALA A 158 -17.56 -20.01 3.43
CA ALA A 158 -18.70 -20.75 3.96
C ALA A 158 -18.92 -22.13 3.29
N ALA A 159 -18.38 -22.35 2.10
CA ALA A 159 -18.40 -23.66 1.43
C ALA A 159 -17.31 -24.62 1.94
N GLY A 160 -16.65 -24.31 3.05
CA GLY A 160 -15.67 -25.13 3.75
C GLY A 160 -14.22 -24.70 3.50
N PRO A 161 -13.26 -25.11 4.35
CA PRO A 161 -11.85 -24.72 4.24
C PRO A 161 -11.08 -25.50 3.18
N ASP A 162 -11.59 -26.68 2.77
CA ASP A 162 -10.92 -27.52 1.78
C ASP A 162 -10.74 -26.78 0.46
N ARG A 163 -9.49 -26.75 -0.01
CA ARG A 163 -9.04 -26.02 -1.22
C ARG A 163 -9.58 -24.59 -1.34
N LEU A 164 -9.77 -23.90 -0.21
CA LEU A 164 -10.36 -22.55 -0.18
C LEU A 164 -9.48 -21.55 -0.93
N TRP A 165 -8.17 -21.60 -0.71
CA TRP A 165 -7.22 -20.75 -1.43
C TRP A 165 -7.30 -20.96 -2.94
N GLU A 166 -7.31 -22.21 -3.41
CA GLU A 166 -7.37 -22.55 -4.84
C GLU A 166 -8.63 -21.96 -5.49
N ARG A 167 -9.79 -22.09 -4.82
CA ARG A 167 -11.06 -21.51 -5.32
C ARG A 167 -11.01 -19.98 -5.40
N ILE A 168 -10.40 -19.33 -4.40
CA ILE A 168 -10.20 -17.88 -4.39
C ILE A 168 -9.26 -17.47 -5.53
N ASP A 169 -8.15 -18.16 -5.66
CA ASP A 169 -7.10 -17.87 -6.63
C ASP A 169 -7.60 -18.05 -8.07
N ASP A 170 -8.26 -19.16 -8.38
CA ASP A 170 -8.86 -19.44 -9.68
C ASP A 170 -9.89 -18.37 -10.08
N ARG A 171 -10.69 -17.90 -9.11
CA ARG A 171 -11.75 -16.93 -9.37
C ARG A 171 -11.25 -15.49 -9.47
N TYR A 172 -10.29 -15.09 -8.63
CA TYR A 172 -9.94 -13.68 -8.44
C TYR A 172 -8.53 -13.29 -8.90
N ARG A 173 -7.63 -14.24 -9.21
CA ARG A 173 -6.29 -13.90 -9.73
C ARG A 173 -6.33 -13.06 -11.00
N LYS A 174 -7.27 -13.37 -11.91
CA LYS A 174 -7.44 -12.58 -13.16
C LYS A 174 -7.83 -11.13 -12.87
N LEU A 175 -8.76 -10.91 -11.93
CA LEU A 175 -9.15 -9.58 -11.49
C LEU A 175 -7.97 -8.85 -10.82
N TYR A 176 -7.28 -9.53 -9.91
CA TYR A 176 -6.10 -9.00 -9.22
C TYR A 176 -5.04 -8.51 -10.22
N HIS A 177 -4.67 -9.34 -11.20
CA HIS A 177 -3.70 -8.98 -12.23
C HIS A 177 -4.20 -7.85 -13.14
N LYS A 178 -5.50 -7.84 -13.50
CA LYS A 178 -6.09 -6.74 -14.28
C LYS A 178 -5.91 -5.39 -13.56
N LEU A 179 -6.25 -5.33 -12.28
CA LEU A 179 -6.11 -4.11 -11.47
C LEU A 179 -4.65 -3.72 -11.27
N GLN A 180 -3.76 -4.68 -11.05
CA GLN A 180 -2.31 -4.41 -10.99
C GLN A 180 -1.80 -3.78 -12.28
N THR A 181 -2.19 -4.30 -13.44
CA THR A 181 -1.79 -3.76 -14.74
C THR A 181 -2.34 -2.35 -14.93
N GLN A 182 -3.65 -2.15 -14.73
CA GLN A 182 -4.29 -0.84 -14.84
C GLN A 182 -3.62 0.20 -13.92
N PHE A 183 -3.37 -0.15 -12.66
CA PHE A 183 -2.69 0.73 -11.72
C PHE A 183 -1.27 1.09 -12.18
N ARG A 184 -0.51 0.11 -12.70
CA ARG A 184 0.87 0.31 -13.18
C ARG A 184 0.94 1.13 -14.47
N GLU A 185 -0.10 1.13 -15.29
CA GLU A 185 -0.24 1.98 -16.47
C GLU A 185 -0.52 3.43 -16.07
N LEU A 186 -1.37 3.65 -15.06
CA LEU A 186 -1.66 4.98 -14.51
C LEU A 186 -0.48 5.59 -13.75
N CYS A 187 0.35 4.73 -13.15
CA CYS A 187 1.55 5.08 -12.40
C CYS A 187 2.77 4.37 -13.01
N PRO A 188 3.25 4.75 -14.21
CA PRO A 188 4.40 4.11 -14.86
C PRO A 188 5.66 4.25 -13.99
N LYS A 189 6.62 3.33 -14.14
CA LYS A 189 7.92 3.48 -13.47
C LYS A 189 8.58 4.72 -14.04
N THR A 190 8.78 5.73 -13.21
CA THR A 190 9.59 6.90 -13.54
C THR A 190 11.05 6.51 -13.33
N GLY A 191 11.80 6.39 -14.42
CA GLY A 191 13.22 6.05 -14.38
C GLY A 191 13.70 5.41 -15.69
N ILE A 192 14.94 5.72 -16.07
CA ILE A 192 15.63 4.99 -17.13
C ILE A 192 15.80 3.55 -16.63
N PRO A 193 15.34 2.52 -17.36
CA PRO A 193 15.55 1.14 -16.94
C PRO A 193 17.00 0.90 -16.56
N GLN A 194 17.26 0.20 -15.46
CA GLN A 194 18.63 -0.05 -14.96
C GLN A 194 19.59 -0.52 -16.06
N HIS A 195 19.11 -1.36 -16.99
CA HIS A 195 19.86 -1.77 -18.17
C HIS A 195 20.24 -0.60 -19.10
N ARG A 196 19.30 0.30 -19.39
CA ARG A 196 19.55 1.48 -20.22
C ARG A 196 20.47 2.48 -19.51
N LEU A 197 20.30 2.72 -18.22
CA LEU A 197 21.20 3.57 -17.43
C LEU A 197 22.61 2.98 -17.40
N LYS A 198 22.72 1.65 -17.27
CA LYS A 198 23.99 0.92 -17.35
C LYS A 198 24.67 1.11 -18.71
N LEU A 199 23.91 1.00 -19.81
CA LEU A 199 24.45 1.23 -21.15
C LEU A 199 24.90 2.68 -21.36
N GLU A 200 24.12 3.66 -20.90
CA GLU A 200 24.47 5.09 -20.98
C GLU A 200 25.73 5.40 -20.16
N LEU A 201 25.85 4.88 -18.93
CA LEU A 201 27.06 5.02 -18.12
C LEU A 201 28.29 4.35 -18.75
N ILE A 202 28.13 3.16 -19.32
CA ILE A 202 29.21 2.49 -20.06
C ILE A 202 29.62 3.32 -21.28
N GLY A 203 28.66 3.90 -22.00
CA GLY A 203 28.91 4.82 -23.12
C GLY A 203 29.75 6.02 -22.69
N LEU A 204 29.30 6.75 -21.66
CA LEU A 204 30.02 7.89 -21.11
C LEU A 204 31.44 7.53 -20.65
N PHE A 205 31.62 6.40 -19.97
CA PHE A 205 32.96 5.97 -19.55
C PHE A 205 33.86 5.65 -20.73
N ARG A 206 33.35 5.07 -21.82
CA ARG A 206 34.14 4.83 -23.03
C ARG A 206 34.51 6.13 -23.75
N GLU A 207 33.57 7.07 -23.84
CA GLU A 207 33.81 8.38 -24.46
C GLU A 207 34.86 9.21 -23.74
N ASN A 208 35.07 8.98 -22.44
CA ASN A 208 36.02 9.70 -21.60
C ASN A 208 37.28 8.88 -21.28
N ASP A 209 37.56 7.79 -22.01
CA ASP A 209 38.68 6.86 -21.76
C ASP A 209 38.77 6.33 -20.31
N CYS A 210 37.61 6.32 -19.64
CA CYS A 210 37.45 5.91 -18.25
C CYS A 210 36.87 4.49 -18.13
N TYR A 211 36.71 3.74 -19.23
CA TYR A 211 36.19 2.36 -19.23
C TYR A 211 37.29 1.33 -19.50
N THR A 212 37.85 0.74 -18.45
CA THR A 212 38.72 -0.44 -18.50
C THR A 212 37.88 -1.71 -18.30
N THR A 213 38.34 -2.84 -18.87
CA THR A 213 37.68 -4.16 -18.74
C THR A 213 37.79 -4.76 -17.33
N GLU A 214 38.38 -4.03 -16.38
CA GLU A 214 38.61 -4.50 -15.02
C GLU A 214 37.31 -4.62 -14.21
N VAL A 215 37.27 -5.66 -13.38
CA VAL A 215 36.15 -6.00 -12.48
C VAL A 215 35.74 -4.84 -11.56
N VAL A 216 36.68 -3.94 -11.25
CA VAL A 216 36.49 -2.79 -10.36
C VAL A 216 35.47 -1.78 -10.95
N GLN A 217 35.49 -1.54 -12.26
CA GLN A 217 34.60 -0.56 -12.87
C GLN A 217 33.19 -1.10 -13.14
N ARG A 218 33.02 -2.40 -13.39
CA ARG A 218 31.68 -3.02 -13.40
C ARG A 218 30.98 -2.87 -12.06
N LYS A 219 31.70 -3.11 -10.96
CA LYS A 219 31.19 -2.89 -9.61
C LYS A 219 30.90 -1.42 -9.33
N LEU A 220 31.71 -0.50 -9.86
CA LEU A 220 31.47 0.95 -9.75
C LEU A 220 30.20 1.38 -10.49
N VAL A 221 29.98 0.91 -11.73
CA VAL A 221 28.75 1.16 -12.50
C VAL A 221 27.53 0.65 -11.71
N ASP A 222 27.58 -0.57 -11.19
CA ASP A 222 26.46 -1.14 -10.43
C ASP A 222 26.20 -0.35 -9.13
N LYS A 223 27.26 0.16 -8.47
CA LYS A 223 27.15 1.00 -7.27
C LYS A 223 26.62 2.41 -7.56
N ILE A 224 27.01 3.02 -8.69
CA ILE A 224 26.45 4.30 -9.16
C ILE A 224 24.96 4.12 -9.46
N ILE A 225 24.57 3.03 -10.13
CA ILE A 225 23.16 2.77 -10.42
C ILE A 225 22.35 2.56 -9.14
N GLN A 226 22.91 1.87 -8.13
CA GLN A 226 22.28 1.77 -6.82
C GLN A 226 22.11 3.15 -6.18
N LEU A 227 23.14 4.01 -6.22
CA LEU A 227 23.07 5.36 -5.66
C LEU A 227 22.02 6.23 -6.37
N VAL A 228 21.94 6.18 -7.71
CA VAL A 228 20.95 6.93 -8.51
C VAL A 228 19.52 6.49 -8.22
N HIS A 229 19.29 5.19 -8.02
CA HIS A 229 17.96 4.71 -7.63
C HIS A 229 17.64 4.99 -6.17
N ASN A 230 18.64 5.04 -5.28
CA ASN A 230 18.45 5.35 -3.87
C ASN A 230 18.34 6.86 -3.59
N THR A 231 18.77 7.75 -4.49
CA THR A 231 18.58 9.21 -4.35
C THR A 231 17.13 9.67 -4.55
N HIS A 232 16.21 8.77 -4.93
CA HIS A 232 14.78 9.02 -4.89
C HIS A 232 14.14 8.73 -3.51
N ASP A 233 14.94 8.19 -2.56
CA ASP A 233 14.57 7.86 -1.18
C ASP A 233 15.15 8.85 -0.12
N LEU A 234 15.67 10.02 -0.54
CA LEU A 234 16.08 11.13 0.33
C LEU A 234 15.14 12.34 0.19
#